data_AF-D0LFF5-F1
#
_entry.id   AF-D0LFF5-F1
#
_cell.length_a   1.000
_cell.length_b   1.000
_cell.length_c   1.000
_cell.angle_alpha   90.00
_cell.angle_beta   90.00
_cell.angle_gamma   90.00
#
_symmetry.space_group_name_H-M   'P 1'
#
loop_
_entity.id
_entity.type
_entity.pdbx_description
1 polymer ?
#
loop_
_entity_poly.entity_id
_entity_poly.type
_entity_poly.pdbx_seq_one_letter_code
_entity_poly.pdbx_strand_id
1 'polypeptide(L)'
;MMTTTPNPRAFTVDGAAGSWQAVRFGQRWNGWLTPVVERATLQSLIDAASGVELAWEGSTAIVICEDYPDEPDRLRVAADGLYDLASLGWCFTETDRWDRPVVQCGYCGRGGYDVAVIALHQRISPHTAICCDAGDDERVPA
;
A
#
# COMPACT_ATOMS: atom_id res chain seq x y z
N MET A 1 -32.54 5.47 6.38
CA MET A 1 -31.32 5.42 7.23
C MET A 1 -30.18 5.02 6.31
N MET A 2 -29.25 5.93 6.01
CA MET A 2 -28.10 5.63 5.16
C MET A 2 -27.04 4.95 6.04
N THR A 3 -26.88 3.64 5.90
CA THR A 3 -25.71 2.93 6.42
C THR A 3 -24.53 3.30 5.53
N THR A 4 -23.71 4.24 5.98
CA THR A 4 -22.39 4.47 5.39
C THR A 4 -21.54 3.25 5.73
N THR A 5 -21.50 2.28 4.82
CA THR A 5 -20.53 1.18 4.89
C THR A 5 -19.14 1.82 4.99
N PRO A 6 -18.33 1.53 6.02
CA PRO A 6 -16.97 2.04 6.06
C PRO A 6 -16.26 1.54 4.80
N ASN A 7 -15.75 2.48 4.01
CA ASN A 7 -15.07 2.20 2.77
C ASN A 7 -13.91 1.23 3.09
N PRO A 8 -13.91 0.00 2.54
CA PRO A 8 -12.93 -1.00 2.90
C PRO A 8 -11.57 -0.51 2.38
N ARG A 9 -10.61 -0.34 3.30
CA ARG A 9 -9.32 0.29 3.01
C ARG A 9 -8.35 -0.75 2.48
N ALA A 10 -8.31 -0.88 1.16
CA ALA A 10 -7.47 -1.85 0.47
C ALA A 10 -5.99 -1.50 0.58
N PHE A 11 -5.13 -2.51 0.68
CA PHE A 11 -3.68 -2.36 0.65
C PHE A 11 -3.01 -3.46 -0.17
N THR A 12 -1.79 -3.20 -0.60
CA THR A 12 -0.85 -4.15 -1.20
C THR A 12 0.44 -4.18 -0.38
N VAL A 13 1.27 -5.18 -0.60
CA VAL A 13 2.61 -5.29 -0.01
C VAL A 13 3.64 -5.55 -1.10
N ASP A 14 4.81 -4.96 -0.97
CA ASP A 14 5.92 -5.23 -1.87
C ASP A 14 6.29 -6.73 -1.85
N GLY A 15 6.58 -7.30 -3.02
CA GLY A 15 6.94 -8.71 -3.15
C GLY A 15 5.80 -9.74 -3.09
N ALA A 16 4.53 -9.33 -2.90
CA ALA A 16 3.39 -10.25 -2.98
C ALA A 16 2.35 -9.81 -4.02
N ALA A 17 1.80 -10.77 -4.77
CA ALA A 17 0.73 -10.51 -5.72
C ALA A 17 -0.63 -10.50 -5.02
N GLY A 18 -1.34 -9.38 -5.05
CA GLY A 18 -2.70 -9.29 -4.54
C GLY A 18 -3.04 -7.94 -3.91
N SER A 19 -4.29 -7.84 -3.46
CA SER A 19 -4.75 -6.75 -2.61
C SER A 19 -5.62 -7.30 -1.49
N TRP A 20 -5.53 -6.68 -0.32
CA TRP A 20 -6.19 -7.13 0.90
C TRP A 20 -6.94 -5.99 1.55
N GLN A 21 -7.97 -6.31 2.32
CA GLN A 21 -8.73 -5.32 3.05
C GLN A 21 -8.21 -5.19 4.47
N ALA A 22 -7.85 -3.96 4.85
CA ALA A 22 -7.58 -3.63 6.24
C ALA A 22 -8.90 -3.33 6.97
N VAL A 23 -9.01 -3.77 8.22
CA VAL A 23 -10.06 -3.31 9.12
C VAL A 23 -9.84 -1.84 9.45
N ARG A 24 -8.57 -1.47 9.67
CA ARG A 24 -8.11 -0.09 9.87
C ARG A 24 -6.63 0.04 9.55
N PHE A 25 -6.15 1.27 9.45
CA PHE A 25 -4.72 1.58 9.44
C PHE A 25 -4.29 2.17 10.77
N GLY A 26 -3.16 1.72 11.30
CA GLY A 26 -2.50 2.29 12.47
C GLY A 26 -1.73 3.58 12.13
N GLN A 27 -0.81 3.95 13.03
CA GLN A 27 0.14 5.02 12.76
C GLN A 27 1.13 4.55 11.69
N ARG A 28 1.41 5.40 10.70
CA ARG A 28 2.41 5.09 9.65
C ARG A 28 3.78 4.82 10.26
N TRP A 29 4.49 3.87 9.66
CA TRP A 29 5.85 3.51 10.04
C TRP A 29 6.79 3.81 8.86
N ASN A 30 7.75 4.70 9.03
CA ASN A 30 8.64 5.19 7.96
C ASN A 30 7.92 5.63 6.67
N GLY A 31 6.71 6.17 6.81
CA GLY A 31 5.87 6.59 5.68
C GLY A 31 4.97 5.50 5.10
N TRP A 32 5.18 4.23 5.43
CA TRP A 32 4.39 3.09 4.98
C TRP A 32 3.08 2.94 5.76
N LEU A 33 2.11 2.26 5.15
CA LEU A 33 0.88 1.90 5.84
C LEU A 33 1.15 0.83 6.90
N THR A 34 0.30 0.81 7.92
CA THR A 34 0.30 -0.21 8.98
C THR A 34 -1.08 -0.84 9.05
N PRO A 35 -1.38 -1.79 8.15
CA PRO A 35 -2.66 -2.47 8.11
C PRO A 35 -2.91 -3.24 9.41
N VAL A 36 -4.12 -3.10 9.94
CA VAL A 36 -4.64 -3.95 11.01
C VAL A 36 -5.70 -4.83 10.39
N VAL A 37 -5.50 -6.14 10.48
CA VAL A 37 -6.25 -7.13 9.70
C VAL A 37 -6.82 -8.24 10.56
N GLU A 38 -7.83 -8.93 10.02
CA GLU A 38 -8.33 -10.16 10.61
C GLU A 38 -7.40 -11.34 10.31
N ARG A 39 -7.57 -12.43 11.07
CA ARG A 39 -6.81 -13.67 10.88
C ARG A 39 -6.86 -14.20 9.44
N ALA A 40 -8.04 -14.19 8.82
CA ALA A 40 -8.23 -14.72 7.47
C ALA A 40 -7.46 -13.91 6.43
N THR A 41 -7.43 -12.58 6.59
CA THR A 41 -6.66 -11.68 5.72
C THR A 41 -5.17 -11.87 5.91
N LEU A 42 -4.68 -12.04 7.14
CA LEU A 42 -3.27 -12.37 7.40
C LEU A 42 -2.88 -13.69 6.73
N GLN A 43 -3.69 -14.75 6.90
CA GLN A 43 -3.43 -16.04 6.24
C GLN A 43 -3.35 -15.87 4.71
N SER A 44 -4.36 -15.24 4.10
CA SER A 44 -4.38 -15.01 2.66
C SER A 44 -3.21 -14.17 2.14
N LEU A 45 -2.68 -13.25 2.96
CA LEU A 45 -1.52 -12.45 2.61
C LEU A 45 -0.24 -13.29 2.63
N ILE A 46 -0.04 -14.12 3.66
CA ILE A 46 1.14 -15.00 3.72
C ILE A 46 1.08 -16.09 2.65
N ASP A 47 -0.09 -16.65 2.36
CA ASP A 47 -0.27 -17.65 1.29
C ASP A 47 0.13 -17.10 -0.10
N ALA A 48 0.08 -15.78 -0.28
CA ALA A 48 0.45 -15.10 -1.52
C ALA A 48 1.89 -14.54 -1.52
N ALA A 49 2.55 -14.53 -0.37
CA ALA A 49 3.95 -14.12 -0.24
C ALA A 49 4.86 -15.30 -0.58
N SER A 50 5.88 -15.06 -1.41
CA SER A 50 6.90 -16.07 -1.69
C SER A 50 7.94 -16.12 -0.57
N GLY A 51 8.42 -17.31 -0.23
CA GLY A 51 9.49 -17.47 0.77
C GLY A 51 9.06 -17.17 2.20
N VAL A 52 7.74 -17.16 2.49
CA VAL A 52 7.21 -16.90 3.82
C VAL A 52 6.22 -17.99 4.22
N GLU A 53 6.37 -18.50 5.44
CA GLU A 53 5.47 -19.49 6.02
C GLU A 53 4.73 -18.91 7.23
N LEU A 54 3.52 -19.40 7.47
CA LEU A 54 2.70 -19.03 8.63
C LEU A 54 2.40 -20.25 9.49
N ALA A 55 2.84 -20.18 10.75
CA ALA A 55 2.44 -21.09 11.80
C ALA A 55 1.63 -20.37 12.89
N TRP A 56 0.94 -21.14 13.73
CA TRP A 56 0.05 -20.61 14.76
C TRP A 56 0.37 -21.20 16.13
N GLU A 57 0.64 -20.34 17.10
CA GLU A 57 0.74 -20.68 18.52
C GLU A 57 -0.43 -20.05 19.28
N GLY A 58 -1.55 -20.78 19.35
CA GLY A 58 -2.80 -20.27 19.89
C GLY A 58 -3.35 -19.11 19.06
N SER A 59 -3.29 -17.90 19.61
CA SER A 59 -3.67 -16.64 18.95
C SER A 59 -2.48 -15.79 18.49
N THR A 60 -1.27 -16.33 18.55
CA THR A 60 -0.07 -15.68 18.02
C THR A 60 0.23 -16.26 16.64
N ALA A 61 0.34 -15.39 15.63
CA ALA A 61 0.87 -15.75 14.33
C ALA A 61 2.39 -15.77 14.39
N ILE A 62 2.99 -16.86 13.92
CA ILE A 62 4.44 -17.03 13.78
C ILE A 62 4.75 -16.97 12.29
N VAL A 63 5.34 -15.87 11.83
CA VAL A 63 5.70 -15.64 10.43
C VAL A 63 7.18 -15.95 10.26
N ILE A 64 7.50 -16.90 9.38
CA ILE A 64 8.85 -17.40 9.17
C ILE A 64 9.27 -17.00 7.76
N CYS A 65 10.35 -16.23 7.62
CA CYS A 65 10.93 -15.87 6.33
C CYS A 65 12.07 -16.83 5.97
N GLU A 66 12.15 -17.29 4.73
CA GLU A 66 13.18 -18.22 4.27
C GLU A 66 14.60 -17.64 4.38
N ASP A 67 14.72 -16.31 4.27
CA ASP A 67 15.99 -15.60 4.41
C ASP A 67 16.47 -15.56 5.89
N TYR A 68 15.55 -15.69 6.85
CA TYR A 68 15.80 -15.59 8.28
C TYR A 68 14.98 -16.62 9.09
N PRO A 69 15.17 -17.94 8.87
CA PRO A 69 14.30 -18.97 9.44
C PRO A 69 14.43 -19.10 10.97
N ASP A 70 15.58 -18.70 11.54
CA ASP A 70 15.85 -18.74 12.98
C ASP A 70 15.31 -17.51 13.74
N GLU A 71 14.82 -16.50 13.03
CA GLU A 71 14.32 -15.24 13.59
C GLU A 71 12.85 -14.98 13.21
N PRO A 72 11.91 -15.85 13.64
CA PRO A 72 10.51 -15.71 13.23
C PRO A 72 9.82 -14.52 13.91
N ASP A 73 9.08 -13.76 13.12
CA ASP A 73 8.24 -12.67 13.58
C ASP A 73 7.01 -13.21 14.31
N ARG A 74 6.67 -12.58 15.44
CA ARG A 74 5.54 -13.00 16.28
C ARG A 74 4.51 -11.90 16.37
N LEU A 75 3.40 -12.06 15.66
CA LEU A 75 2.26 -11.16 15.75
C LEU A 75 1.27 -11.67 16.79
N ARG A 76 1.23 -11.00 17.93
CA ARG A 76 0.20 -11.25 18.94
C ARG A 76 -1.10 -10.59 18.51
N VAL A 77 -2.19 -11.33 18.64
CA VAL A 77 -3.53 -10.75 18.48
C VAL A 77 -3.73 -9.64 19.51
N ALA A 78 -4.30 -8.52 19.08
CA ALA A 78 -4.74 -7.46 19.98
C ALA A 78 -6.03 -7.84 20.71
N ALA A 79 -6.43 -7.04 21.70
CA ALA A 79 -7.64 -7.29 22.49
C ALA A 79 -8.93 -7.27 21.65
N ASP A 80 -8.90 -6.63 20.48
CA ASP A 80 -10.00 -6.58 19.51
C ASP A 80 -10.02 -7.78 18.54
N GLY A 81 -9.10 -8.75 18.69
CA GLY A 81 -9.02 -9.93 17.83
C GLY A 81 -8.28 -9.70 16.51
N LEU A 82 -7.63 -8.54 16.33
CA LEU A 82 -6.96 -8.16 15.09
C LEU A 82 -5.43 -8.27 15.18
N TYR A 83 -4.76 -8.35 14.03
CA TYR A 83 -3.31 -8.42 13.90
C TYR A 83 -2.78 -7.12 13.29
N ASP A 84 -1.83 -6.47 13.98
CA ASP A 84 -1.15 -5.26 13.50
C ASP A 84 0.09 -5.64 12.70
N LEU A 85 0.02 -5.46 11.38
CA LEU A 85 1.08 -5.83 10.46
C LEU A 85 2.29 -4.88 10.52
N ALA A 86 2.22 -3.76 11.26
CA ALA A 86 3.39 -2.91 11.53
C ALA A 86 4.55 -3.72 12.14
N SER A 87 4.22 -4.75 12.93
CA SER A 87 5.20 -5.57 13.64
C SER A 87 6.09 -6.40 12.71
N LEU A 88 5.68 -6.61 11.45
CA LEU A 88 6.47 -7.33 10.44
C LEU A 88 7.58 -6.48 9.83
N GLY A 89 7.51 -5.15 9.96
CA GLY A 89 8.46 -4.25 9.30
C GLY A 89 8.38 -4.26 7.76
N TRP A 90 7.27 -4.76 7.18
CA TRP A 90 7.06 -4.81 5.73
C TRP A 90 6.53 -3.49 5.17
N CYS A 91 6.68 -3.30 3.85
CA CYS A 91 6.30 -2.08 3.13
C CYS A 91 4.89 -2.20 2.51
N PHE A 92 3.87 -1.67 3.19
CA PHE A 92 2.48 -1.71 2.72
C PHE A 92 2.06 -0.39 2.03
N THR A 93 1.32 -0.48 0.91
CA THR A 93 0.79 0.67 0.15
C THR A 93 -0.71 0.58 -0.10
N GLU A 94 -1.37 1.71 -0.32
CA GLU A 94 -2.82 1.76 -0.60
C GLU A 94 -3.07 1.38 -2.06
N THR A 95 -4.02 0.48 -2.31
CA THR A 95 -4.32 0.00 -3.67
C THR A 95 -4.93 1.11 -4.54
N ASP A 96 -5.64 2.05 -3.93
CA ASP A 96 -6.28 3.20 -4.60
C ASP A 96 -5.34 4.42 -4.77
N ARG A 97 -4.06 4.31 -4.41
CA ARG A 97 -3.08 5.37 -4.69
C ARG A 97 -2.63 5.37 -6.15
N TRP A 98 -2.63 4.21 -6.80
CA TRP A 98 -2.17 4.04 -8.18
C TRP A 98 -3.31 4.00 -9.20
N ASP A 99 -4.52 3.65 -8.77
CA ASP A 99 -5.75 3.68 -9.60
C ASP A 99 -6.43 5.06 -9.65
N ARG A 100 -5.83 6.10 -9.07
CA ARG A 100 -6.37 7.47 -9.21
C ARG A 100 -6.29 7.85 -10.69
N PRO A 101 -7.38 8.39 -11.28
CA PRO A 101 -7.28 8.94 -12.61
C PRO A 101 -6.18 9.99 -12.60
N VAL A 102 -5.16 9.74 -13.41
CA VAL A 102 -4.08 10.69 -13.64
C VAL A 102 -4.73 11.95 -14.18
N VAL A 103 -4.75 13.01 -13.36
CA VAL A 103 -5.26 14.31 -13.80
C VAL A 103 -4.21 14.86 -14.74
N GLN A 104 -4.58 15.08 -15.99
CA GLN A 104 -3.68 15.66 -16.97
C GLN A 104 -3.75 17.18 -16.91
N CYS A 105 -2.60 17.84 -16.93
CA CYS A 105 -2.53 19.26 -17.18
C CYS A 105 -3.00 19.54 -18.62
N GLY A 106 -4.06 20.32 -18.79
CA GLY A 106 -4.60 20.66 -20.11
C GLY A 106 -3.67 21.46 -21.02
N TYR A 107 -2.52 21.93 -20.52
CA TYR A 107 -1.54 22.70 -21.29
C TYR A 107 -0.35 21.86 -21.79
N CYS A 108 0.22 21.01 -20.93
CA CYS A 108 1.43 20.24 -21.25
C CYS A 108 1.20 18.73 -21.35
N GLY A 109 0.00 18.25 -21.05
CA GLY A 109 -0.35 16.81 -21.07
C GLY A 109 0.26 15.97 -19.95
N ARG A 110 1.11 16.54 -19.09
CA ARG A 110 1.70 15.78 -17.96
C ARG A 110 0.63 15.39 -16.94
N GLY A 111 0.76 14.15 -16.49
CA GLY A 111 -0.11 13.55 -15.49
C GLY A 111 0.32 13.84 -14.06
N GLY A 112 -0.66 13.99 -13.17
CA GLY A 112 -0.46 14.05 -11.73
C GLY A 112 -1.51 13.18 -11.02
N TYR A 113 -1.12 12.57 -9.91
CA TYR A 113 -1.98 11.69 -9.11
C TYR A 113 -2.96 12.46 -8.19
N ASP A 114 -2.94 13.80 -8.24
CA ASP A 114 -3.76 14.69 -7.43
C ASP A 114 -4.00 16.04 -8.13
N VAL A 115 -5.23 16.56 -8.04
CA VAL A 115 -5.59 17.91 -8.52
C VAL A 115 -4.76 19.01 -7.84
N ALA A 116 -4.35 18.82 -6.60
CA ALA A 116 -3.46 19.74 -5.88
C ALA A 116 -2.05 19.72 -6.46
N VAL A 117 -1.56 18.56 -6.91
CA VAL A 117 -0.27 18.42 -7.60
C VAL A 117 -0.31 19.09 -8.97
N ILE A 118 -1.40 18.91 -9.73
CA ILE A 118 -1.60 19.63 -11.00
C ILE A 118 -1.75 21.13 -10.79
N ALA A 119 -2.51 21.57 -9.79
CA ALA A 119 -2.65 22.97 -9.46
C ALA A 119 -1.34 23.59 -8.97
N LEU A 120 -0.47 22.83 -8.30
CA LEU A 120 0.87 23.26 -7.92
C LEU A 120 1.79 23.36 -9.15
N HIS A 121 1.76 22.36 -10.03
CA HIS A 121 2.49 22.37 -11.30
C HIS A 121 2.11 23.56 -12.18
N GLN A 122 0.82 23.88 -12.31
CA GLN A 122 0.31 25.04 -13.04
C GLN A 122 0.72 26.37 -12.39
N ARG A 123 0.83 26.41 -11.04
CA ARG A 123 1.24 27.61 -10.30
C ARG A 123 2.74 27.88 -10.37
N ILE A 124 3.58 26.83 -10.34
CA ILE A 124 5.04 26.95 -10.39
C ILE A 124 5.55 27.13 -11.84
N SER A 125 4.78 26.66 -12.84
CA SER A 125 5.16 26.72 -14.26
C SER A 125 4.27 27.66 -15.10
N PRO A 126 4.16 28.97 -14.79
CA PRO A 126 3.34 29.87 -15.61
C PRO A 126 3.94 30.17 -16.99
N HIS A 127 5.22 29.83 -17.26
CA HIS A 127 5.87 30.02 -18.56
C HIS A 127 6.77 28.85 -18.95
N THR A 128 6.29 28.05 -19.90
CA THR A 128 6.95 26.93 -20.58
C THR A 128 8.11 27.36 -21.47
N ALA A 129 9.34 27.08 -21.05
CA ALA A 129 10.50 26.95 -21.95
C ALA A 129 11.64 26.09 -21.37
N ILE A 130 11.80 26.03 -20.04
CA ILE A 130 13.02 25.45 -19.43
C ILE A 130 12.95 23.95 -19.11
N CYS A 131 11.76 23.34 -19.03
CA CYS A 131 11.64 21.92 -18.70
C CYS A 131 11.59 20.99 -19.93
N CYS A 132 11.91 21.51 -21.12
CA CYS A 132 11.78 20.78 -22.39
C CYS A 132 13.03 20.00 -22.85
N ASP A 133 14.12 19.97 -22.09
CA ASP A 133 15.38 19.29 -22.51
C ASP A 133 15.83 18.10 -21.63
N ALA A 134 14.89 17.31 -21.14
CA ALA A 134 15.19 15.93 -20.75
C ALA A 134 13.90 15.13 -20.98
N GLY A 135 13.72 14.40 -22.07
CA GLY A 135 14.67 13.48 -22.70
C GLY A 135 14.03 12.10 -22.61
N ASP A 136 13.23 11.80 -23.63
CA ASP A 136 12.79 10.51 -24.19
C ASP A 136 12.18 9.38 -23.32
N ASP A 137 11.11 8.82 -23.90
CA ASP A 137 10.69 7.40 -23.90
C ASP A 137 10.22 6.75 -22.57
N GLU A 138 9.12 6.01 -22.45
CA GLU A 138 8.29 5.25 -23.39
C GLU A 138 6.79 5.34 -23.02
N ARG A 139 5.92 5.23 -24.02
CA ARG A 139 4.48 4.99 -23.82
C ARG A 139 4.25 3.55 -23.32
N VAL A 140 3.55 3.39 -22.19
CA VAL A 140 2.91 2.11 -21.86
C VAL A 140 1.55 2.05 -22.59
N PRO A 141 1.32 1.07 -23.50
CA PRO A 141 0.06 0.96 -24.23
C PRO A 141 -1.08 0.43 -23.35
N ALA A 142 -2.30 0.69 -23.86
CA ALA A 142 -3.62 0.61 -23.23
C ALA A 142 -4.06 -0.74 -22.67
#